data_AF-A0ABD5UAV6-F1
#
_entry.id   AF-A0ABD5UAV6-F1
#
_cell.length_a   1.000
_cell.length_b   1.000
_cell.length_c   1.000
_cell.angle_alpha   90.00
_cell.angle_beta   90.00
_cell.angle_gamma   90.00
#
_symmetry.space_group_name_H-M   'P 1'
#
loop_
_entity.id
_entity.type
_entity.pdbx_description
1 polymer ?
#
loop_
_entity_poly.entity_id
_entity_poly.type
_entity_poly.pdbx_seq_one_letter_code
_entity_poly.pdbx_strand_id
1 'polypeptide(L)' 'MTDTDEALRTFFRRTDEVFHEYDRGYMDADAAMSALETYVADLRDGTEVA' A
#
# COMPACT_ATOMS: atom_id res chain seq x y z
N MET A 1 9.97 -7.04 -16.69
CA MET A 1 9.17 -6.54 -15.56
C MET A 1 8.42 -5.36 -16.09
N THR A 2 7.10 -5.40 -16.05
CA THR A 2 6.26 -4.29 -16.52
C THR A 2 6.08 -3.26 -15.40
N ASP A 3 5.65 -2.05 -15.75
CA ASP A 3 5.31 -1.01 -14.77
C ASP A 3 4.23 -1.50 -13.78
N THR A 4 3.31 -2.35 -14.26
CA THR A 4 2.31 -3.05 -13.42
C THR A 4 2.94 -3.98 -12.38
N ASP A 5 3.95 -4.77 -12.74
CA ASP A 5 4.64 -5.68 -11.80
C ASP A 5 5.34 -4.88 -10.68
N GLU A 6 5.91 -3.73 -11.01
CA GLU A 6 6.59 -2.85 -10.05
C GLU A 6 5.61 -2.16 -9.12
N ALA A 7 4.48 -1.67 -9.66
CA ALA A 7 3.39 -1.09 -8.87
C ALA A 7 2.82 -2.10 -7.86
N LEU A 8 2.56 -3.34 -8.29
CA LEU A 8 2.07 -4.41 -7.41
C LEU A 8 3.08 -4.76 -6.31
N ARG A 9 4.37 -4.90 -6.64
CA ARG A 9 5.41 -5.18 -5.63
C ARG A 9 5.50 -4.07 -4.58
N THR A 10 5.39 -2.82 -5.01
CA THR A 10 5.40 -1.67 -4.11
C THR A 10 4.18 -1.65 -3.21
N PHE A 11 2.99 -1.91 -3.76
CA PHE A 11 1.76 -1.99 -3.00
C PHE A 11 1.82 -3.06 -1.90
N PHE A 12 2.23 -4.29 -2.23
CA PHE A 12 2.30 -5.37 -1.25
C PHE A 12 3.28 -5.05 -0.12
N ARG A 13 4.48 -4.55 -0.46
CA ARG A 13 5.48 -4.18 0.55
C ARG A 13 4.95 -3.14 1.54
N ARG A 14 4.29 -2.09 1.04
CA ARG A 14 3.75 -1.02 1.88
C ARG A 14 2.58 -1.50 2.75
N THR A 15 1.75 -2.38 2.22
CA THR A 15 0.62 -2.97 2.96
C THR A 15 1.10 -3.87 4.09
N ASP A 16 2.11 -4.70 3.84
CA ASP A 16 2.74 -5.55 4.88
C ASP A 16 3.35 -4.70 6.02
N GLU A 17 3.96 -3.57 5.68
CA GLU A 17 4.51 -2.62 6.66
C GLU A 17 3.40 -2.05 7.56
N VAL A 18 2.30 -1.58 6.98
CA VAL A 18 1.14 -1.06 7.75
C VAL A 18 0.56 -2.13 8.67
N PHE A 19 0.37 -3.36 8.19
CA PHE A 19 -0.14 -4.44 9.04
C PHE A 19 0.79 -4.73 10.20
N HIS A 20 2.09 -4.73 9.97
CA HIS A 20 3.08 -4.99 10.99
C HIS A 20 3.21 -3.85 12.00
N GLU A 21 3.09 -2.59 11.56
CA GLU A 21 3.04 -1.43 12.45
C GLU A 21 1.76 -1.41 13.29
N TYR A 22 0.62 -1.72 12.69
CA TYR A 22 -0.66 -1.84 13.39
C TYR A 22 -0.65 -2.96 14.43
N ASP A 23 -0.19 -4.17 14.06
CA ASP A 23 -0.11 -5.33 14.97
C ASP A 23 0.79 -5.06 16.18
N ARG A 24 1.88 -4.32 15.97
CA ARG A 24 2.78 -3.89 17.05
C ARG A 24 2.25 -2.72 17.88
N GLY A 25 1.11 -2.14 17.51
CA GLY A 25 0.52 -0.98 18.15
C GLY A 25 1.27 0.33 17.89
N TYR A 26 2.10 0.39 16.85
CA TYR A 26 2.79 1.61 16.41
C TYR A 26 1.94 2.50 15.52
N MET A 27 0.85 1.95 14.98
CA MET A 27 -0.12 2.67 14.16
C MET A 27 -1.53 2.39 14.67
N ASP A 28 -2.36 3.42 14.77
CA ASP A 28 -3.78 3.28 15.09
C ASP A 28 -4.62 2.90 13.87
N ALA A 29 -5.87 2.49 14.11
CA ALA A 29 -6.73 1.96 13.06
C ALA A 29 -7.08 3.00 11.99
N ASP A 30 -7.25 4.27 12.37
CA ASP A 30 -7.58 5.33 11.44
C ASP A 30 -6.37 5.68 10.56
N ALA A 31 -5.19 5.77 11.16
CA ALA A 31 -3.93 5.95 10.43
C ALA A 31 -3.65 4.80 9.46
N ALA A 32 -3.86 3.55 9.89
CA ALA A 32 -3.69 2.36 9.05
C ALA A 32 -4.66 2.37 7.86
N MET A 33 -5.94 2.66 8.09
CA MET A 33 -6.93 2.76 7.01
C MET A 33 -6.58 3.87 6.02
N SER A 34 -6.22 5.06 6.51
CA SER A 34 -5.85 6.18 5.65
C SER A 34 -4.61 5.88 4.79
N ALA A 35 -3.63 5.14 5.34
CA ALA A 35 -2.45 4.71 4.60
C ALA A 35 -2.82 3.69 3.51
N LEU A 36 -3.65 2.68 3.83
CA LEU A 36 -4.09 1.67 2.86
C LEU A 36 -4.91 2.28 1.72
N GLU A 37 -5.81 3.23 2.02
CA GLU A 37 -6.55 3.97 0.99
C GLU A 37 -5.63 4.71 0.03
N THR A 38 -4.59 5.36 0.55
CA THR A 38 -3.56 6.02 -0.24
C THR A 38 -2.84 5.03 -1.15
N TYR A 39 -2.42 3.88 -0.62
CA TYR A 39 -1.70 2.88 -1.42
C TYR A 39 -2.57 2.24 -2.50
N VAL A 40 -3.87 2.08 -2.26
CA VAL A 40 -4.82 1.62 -3.28
C VAL A 40 -4.96 2.67 -4.38
N ALA A 41 -5.02 3.96 -4.05
CA ALA A 41 -5.05 5.03 -5.03
C ALA A 41 -3.77 5.06 -5.89
N ASP A 42 -2.59 4.97 -5.25
CA ASP A 42 -1.29 4.89 -5.92
C ASP A 42 -1.20 3.68 -6.87
N LEU A 43 -1.70 2.52 -6.43
CA LEU A 43 -1.71 1.32 -7.28
C LEU A 43 -2.61 1.51 -8.50
N ARG A 44 -3.81 2.08 -8.32
CA ARG A 44 -4.72 2.34 -9.44
C ARG A 44 -4.09 3.26 -10.46
N ASP A 45 -3.57 4.41 -10.04
CA ASP A 45 -2.87 5.36 -10.91
C ASP A 45 -1.70 4.69 -11.66
N GLY A 46 -0.86 3.92 -10.95
CA GLY A 46 0.26 3.19 -11.55
C GLY A 46 -0.13 2.06 -12.51
N THR A 47 -1.37 1.55 -12.43
CA THR A 47 -1.87 0.48 -13.31
C THR A 47 -2.74 0.98 -14.47
N GLU A 48 -3.40 2.14 -14.32
CA GLU A 48 -4.20 2.76 -15.37
C GLU A 48 -3.34 3.41 -16.46
N VAL A 49 -2.06 3.68 -16.17
CA VAL A 49 -1.08 4.28 -17.09
C VAL A 49 -0.27 3.21 -17.86
N ALA A 50 -0.54 1.92 -17.64
CA ALA A 50 0.20 0.79 -18.23
C ALA A 50 -0.44 0.17 -19.50
#